data_AF-G0MN22-F1
#
_entry.id   AF-G0MN22-F1
#
_cell.length_a   1.000
_cell.length_b   1.000
_cell.length_c   1.000
_cell.angle_alpha   90.00
_cell.angle_beta   90.00
_cell.angle_gamma   90.00
#
_symmetry.space_group_name_H-M   'P 1'
#
loop_
_entity.id
_entity.type
_entity.pdbx_description
1 polymer ?
#
loop_
_entity_poly.entity_id
_entity_poly.type
_entity_poly.pdbx_seq_one_letter_code
_entity_poly.pdbx_strand_id
1 'polypeptide(L)'
;MSRRILISTLVLASGILLGVNTDETTPSSHLEGGSIDLPKEPSAPPKCCAYPTKGWSAMTNVTAKDFKCDEPLQITCLSTAIRNTLFVGVVGFIPGMKEHVITVSGAKSATDQFSCNPETTYWTRGKFDSEYEFFACMYYNQTGGIKINIE
;
A
#
# COMPACT_ATOMS: atom_id res chain seq x y z
N MET A 1 39.64 22.51 -18.68
CA MET A 1 39.78 21.27 -19.47
C MET A 1 38.51 20.45 -19.24
N SER A 2 37.57 20.44 -20.20
CA SER A 2 37.18 19.26 -21.03
C SER A 2 36.54 18.11 -20.22
N ARG A 3 35.32 17.60 -20.45
CA ARG A 3 34.38 17.61 -21.59
C ARG A 3 32.92 17.41 -21.13
N ARG A 4 31.99 17.96 -21.91
CA ARG A 4 30.55 17.62 -21.96
C ARG A 4 30.34 16.33 -22.77
N ILE A 5 29.35 15.50 -22.43
CA ILE A 5 28.61 14.67 -23.40
C ILE A 5 27.13 14.58 -22.95
N LEU A 6 26.25 15.27 -23.68
CA LEU A 6 24.82 14.96 -23.80
C LEU A 6 24.68 13.79 -24.78
N ILE A 7 23.77 12.85 -24.50
CA ILE A 7 23.26 11.93 -25.53
C ILE A 7 21.74 12.04 -25.53
N SER A 8 21.23 12.81 -26.48
CA SER A 8 19.85 12.75 -26.96
C SER A 8 19.71 11.52 -27.86
N THR A 9 18.73 10.67 -27.60
CA THR A 9 18.23 9.69 -28.58
C THR A 9 16.88 10.15 -29.08
N LEU A 10 16.92 10.72 -30.28
CA LEU A 10 15.81 11.03 -31.17
C LEU A 10 15.53 9.75 -31.99
N VAL A 11 14.29 9.28 -32.05
CA VAL A 11 13.87 8.30 -33.06
C VAL A 11 12.79 8.96 -33.91
N LEU A 12 13.19 9.38 -35.12
CA LEU A 12 12.29 9.66 -36.24
C LEU A 12 12.23 8.44 -37.14
N ALA A 13 11.02 8.09 -37.59
CA ALA A 13 10.67 7.74 -38.97
C ALA A 13 9.25 7.17 -38.96
N SER A 14 8.40 7.22 -39.98
CA SER A 14 8.21 8.01 -41.21
C SER A 14 6.93 7.41 -41.77
N GLY A 15 5.94 8.21 -42.16
CA GLY A 15 4.72 7.70 -42.79
C GLY A 15 4.94 7.21 -44.22
N ILE A 16 3.88 6.66 -44.85
CA ILE A 16 3.47 6.90 -46.26
C ILE A 16 2.08 6.27 -46.55
N LEU A 17 1.22 7.16 -47.05
CA LEU A 17 0.12 7.14 -48.03
C LEU A 17 -0.75 5.91 -48.41
N LEU A 18 -2.05 6.24 -48.47
CA LEU A 18 -3.08 6.04 -49.52
C LEU A 18 -3.58 4.64 -49.90
N GLY A 19 -4.91 4.53 -49.83
CA GLY A 19 -5.71 3.60 -50.62
C GLY A 19 -7.19 3.95 -50.52
N VAL A 20 -7.66 4.86 -51.40
CA VAL A 20 -9.09 5.04 -51.72
C VAL A 20 -9.47 3.97 -52.72
N ASN A 21 -10.54 3.22 -52.47
CA ASN A 21 -11.32 2.60 -53.53
C ASN A 21 -12.79 2.49 -53.14
N THR A 22 -13.60 2.77 -54.14
CA THR A 22 -15.06 2.93 -54.19
C THR A 22 -15.80 1.60 -54.35
N ASP A 23 -17.10 1.69 -54.05
CA ASP A 23 -18.22 1.13 -54.80
C ASP A 23 -18.97 -0.11 -54.27
N GLU A 24 -20.27 -0.05 -54.52
CA GLU A 24 -21.37 -0.86 -54.03
C GLU A 24 -21.31 -2.32 -54.52
N THR A 25 -21.96 -3.22 -53.76
CA THR A 25 -22.95 -4.22 -54.25
C THR A 25 -23.11 -5.35 -53.21
N THR A 26 -24.27 -5.40 -52.56
CA THR A 26 -24.86 -6.55 -51.82
C THR A 26 -25.48 -7.53 -52.85
N PRO A 27 -25.77 -8.84 -52.63
CA PRO A 27 -25.75 -9.65 -51.41
C PRO A 27 -25.02 -11.01 -51.52
N SER A 28 -24.66 -11.63 -50.40
CA SER A 28 -24.73 -13.09 -50.30
C SER A 28 -24.85 -13.54 -48.84
N SER A 29 -25.88 -14.32 -48.59
CA SER A 29 -26.18 -15.00 -47.34
C SER A 29 -25.13 -16.07 -47.02
N HIS A 30 -24.40 -15.91 -45.92
CA HIS A 30 -23.79 -17.02 -45.20
C HIS A 30 -23.81 -16.77 -43.70
N LEU A 31 -24.34 -17.77 -42.99
CA LEU A 31 -24.41 -17.86 -41.54
C LEU A 31 -22.99 -18.05 -41.00
N GLU A 32 -22.43 -17.04 -40.33
CA GLU A 32 -21.23 -17.23 -39.52
C GLU A 32 -21.37 -16.53 -38.16
N GLY A 33 -21.30 -17.37 -37.12
CA GLY A 33 -20.66 -17.07 -35.86
C GLY A 33 -21.18 -15.86 -35.10
N GLY A 34 -22.25 -16.06 -34.33
CA GLY A 34 -22.47 -15.23 -33.15
C GLY A 34 -21.23 -15.31 -32.26
N SER A 35 -20.49 -14.22 -32.16
CA SER A 35 -19.52 -14.02 -31.10
C SER A 35 -20.33 -13.94 -29.81
N ILE A 36 -20.50 -15.09 -29.17
CA ILE A 36 -20.84 -15.15 -27.75
C ILE A 36 -19.69 -14.45 -27.05
N ASP A 37 -19.88 -13.17 -26.72
CA ASP A 37 -19.10 -12.49 -25.71
C ASP A 37 -19.13 -13.39 -24.48
N LEU A 38 -18.05 -14.14 -24.28
CA LEU A 38 -17.83 -14.87 -23.04
C LEU A 38 -17.97 -13.83 -21.93
N PRO A 39 -18.79 -14.09 -20.89
CA PRO A 39 -18.83 -13.22 -19.73
C PRO A 39 -17.39 -13.01 -19.28
N LYS A 40 -16.93 -11.75 -19.33
CA LYS A 40 -15.65 -11.34 -18.76
C LYS A 40 -15.61 -11.98 -17.38
N GLU A 41 -14.71 -12.94 -17.21
CA GLU A 41 -14.50 -13.64 -15.94
C GLU A 41 -14.53 -12.58 -14.84
N PRO A 42 -15.34 -12.74 -13.78
CA PRO A 42 -15.41 -11.75 -12.72
C PRO A 42 -13.98 -11.48 -12.28
N SER A 43 -13.49 -10.26 -12.54
CA SER A 43 -12.16 -9.86 -12.09
C SER A 43 -12.09 -10.21 -10.62
N ALA A 44 -11.17 -11.09 -10.25
CA ALA A 44 -11.05 -11.58 -8.88
C ALA A 44 -11.18 -10.38 -7.91
N PRO A 45 -11.95 -10.52 -6.80
CA PRO A 45 -12.15 -9.40 -5.89
C PRO A 45 -10.77 -8.86 -5.48
N PRO A 46 -10.61 -7.53 -5.40
CA PRO A 46 -9.33 -6.93 -5.03
C PRO A 46 -8.88 -7.54 -3.70
N LYS A 47 -7.71 -8.17 -3.71
CA LYS A 47 -7.11 -8.75 -2.51
C LYS A 47 -6.81 -7.59 -1.55
N CYS A 48 -7.44 -7.61 -0.38
CA CYS A 48 -7.43 -6.51 0.57
C CYS A 48 -6.82 -6.94 1.90
N CYS A 49 -6.09 -6.02 2.54
CA CYS A 49 -5.58 -6.24 3.88
C CYS A 49 -6.68 -6.01 4.91
N ALA A 50 -6.61 -6.78 6.00
CA ALA A 50 -7.50 -6.59 7.14
C ALA A 50 -7.25 -5.25 7.84
N TYR A 51 -8.23 -4.83 8.66
CA TYR A 51 -8.10 -3.62 9.46
C TYR A 51 -6.83 -3.69 10.34
N PRO A 52 -5.93 -2.69 10.23
CA PRO A 52 -4.54 -2.82 10.64
C PRO A 52 -4.28 -2.55 12.11
N THR A 53 -5.23 -2.07 12.91
CA THR A 53 -4.93 -1.66 14.29
C THR A 53 -5.72 -2.45 15.32
N LYS A 54 -5.06 -2.75 16.43
CA LYS A 54 -5.71 -3.22 17.67
C LYS A 54 -5.49 -2.17 18.76
N GLY A 55 -6.55 -1.87 19.52
CA GLY A 55 -6.48 -0.91 20.62
C GLY A 55 -5.51 -1.39 21.70
N TRP A 56 -4.58 -0.53 22.12
CA TRP A 56 -3.52 -0.86 23.07
C TRP A 56 -3.24 0.33 24.00
N SER A 57 -2.04 0.41 24.59
CA SER A 57 -1.73 1.38 25.64
C SER A 57 -1.63 2.84 25.17
N ALA A 58 -1.30 3.10 23.90
CA ALA A 58 -1.27 4.47 23.34
C ALA A 58 -2.34 4.67 22.25
N MET A 59 -2.74 5.94 22.05
CA MET A 59 -3.77 6.28 21.05
C MET A 59 -3.20 6.21 19.64
N THR A 60 -4.07 5.89 18.68
CA THR A 60 -3.77 5.91 17.23
C THR A 60 -4.75 6.83 16.50
N ASN A 61 -4.30 7.45 15.41
CA ASN A 61 -5.17 8.23 14.51
C ASN A 61 -6.03 7.34 13.59
N VAL A 62 -5.66 6.07 13.39
CA VAL A 62 -6.37 5.18 12.49
C VAL A 62 -7.60 4.60 13.18
N THR A 63 -8.77 4.86 12.61
CA THR A 63 -10.04 4.30 13.07
C THR A 63 -10.63 3.36 12.01
N ALA A 64 -11.45 2.41 12.44
CA ALA A 64 -12.14 1.48 11.53
C ALA A 64 -13.09 2.19 10.56
N LYS A 65 -13.57 3.39 10.92
CA LYS A 65 -14.49 4.18 10.11
C LYS A 65 -13.80 4.81 8.89
N ASP A 66 -12.54 5.20 9.05
CA ASP A 66 -11.77 5.93 8.03
C ASP A 66 -10.83 5.02 7.24
N PHE A 67 -10.88 3.72 7.52
CA PHE A 67 -10.01 2.72 6.90
C PHE A 67 -10.46 2.34 5.49
N LYS A 68 -9.48 2.23 4.59
CA LYS A 68 -9.63 1.69 3.24
C LYS A 68 -8.53 0.67 2.97
N CYS A 69 -8.88 -0.48 2.41
CA CYS A 69 -8.02 -1.66 2.41
C CYS A 69 -6.91 -1.68 1.35
N ASP A 70 -6.99 -0.81 0.36
CA ASP A 70 -6.08 -0.69 -0.78
C ASP A 70 -5.33 0.66 -0.80
N GLU A 71 -5.58 1.55 0.15
CA GLU A 71 -4.88 2.82 0.27
C GLU A 71 -3.69 2.71 1.25
N PRO A 72 -2.57 3.40 0.97
CA PRO A 72 -1.50 3.54 1.95
C PRO A 72 -2.01 4.13 3.26
N LEU A 73 -1.55 3.54 4.36
CA LEU A 73 -1.98 3.89 5.70
C LEU A 73 -0.86 4.63 6.42
N GLN A 74 -1.18 5.78 7.02
CA GLN A 74 -0.28 6.48 7.93
C GLN A 74 -0.76 6.27 9.38
N ILE A 75 0.01 5.52 10.16
CA ILE A 75 -0.25 5.31 11.59
C ILE A 75 0.56 6.33 12.37
N THR A 76 -0.14 7.15 13.13
CA THR A 76 0.41 8.07 14.12
C THR A 76 -0.03 7.62 15.50
N CYS A 77 0.94 7.17 16.29
CA CYS A 77 0.76 6.90 17.71
C CYS A 77 0.96 8.19 18.51
N LEU A 78 0.04 8.49 19.41
CA LEU A 78 0.05 9.68 20.24
C LEU A 78 0.21 9.31 21.71
N SER A 79 1.09 10.05 22.40
CA SER A 79 1.24 9.97 23.84
C SER A 79 0.18 10.83 24.53
N THR A 80 -0.65 10.21 25.37
CA THR A 80 -1.53 10.88 26.33
C THR A 80 -0.92 10.94 27.74
N ALA A 81 0.29 10.41 27.91
CA ALA A 81 0.94 10.39 29.20
C ALA A 81 1.17 11.84 29.69
N ILE A 82 0.64 12.15 30.87
CA ILE A 82 0.74 13.47 31.51
C ILE A 82 2.21 13.86 31.79
N ARG A 83 3.11 12.87 31.85
CA ARG A 83 4.55 13.06 32.04
C ARG A 83 5.29 12.64 30.77
N ASN A 84 6.18 13.49 30.27
CA ASN A 84 7.09 13.23 29.13
C ASN A 84 8.17 12.15 29.41
N THR A 85 7.91 11.28 30.39
CA THR A 85 8.81 10.19 30.80
C THR A 85 8.60 8.95 29.95
N LEU A 86 7.50 8.87 29.19
CA LEU A 86 7.20 7.76 28.29
C LEU A 86 7.38 8.18 26.84
N PHE A 87 8.04 7.33 26.08
CA PHE A 87 8.14 7.41 24.64
C PHE A 87 6.98 6.62 24.04
N VAL A 88 6.66 6.90 22.79
CA VAL A 88 5.59 6.20 22.08
C VAL A 88 6.16 5.59 20.81
N GLY A 89 5.66 4.42 20.43
CA GLY A 89 6.13 3.73 19.25
C GLY A 89 5.04 2.93 18.54
N VAL A 90 5.31 2.66 17.27
CA VAL A 90 4.56 1.75 16.42
C VAL A 90 5.21 0.37 16.52
N VAL A 91 4.42 -0.65 16.85
CA VAL A 91 4.82 -2.05 16.74
C VAL A 91 4.01 -2.73 15.66
N GLY A 92 4.65 -3.68 14.97
CA GLY A 92 3.99 -4.57 14.03
C GLY A 92 4.00 -6.00 14.54
N PHE A 93 2.97 -6.75 14.19
CA PHE A 93 2.83 -8.16 14.53
C PHE A 93 2.96 -8.98 13.27
N ILE A 94 4.05 -9.74 13.19
CA ILE A 94 4.31 -10.63 12.07
C ILE A 94 3.69 -11.99 12.40
N PRO A 95 2.93 -12.62 11.49
CA PRO A 95 2.29 -13.90 11.74
C PRO A 95 3.24 -14.95 12.32
N GLY A 96 2.87 -15.57 13.44
CA GLY A 96 3.67 -16.60 14.10
C GLY A 96 4.92 -16.10 14.83
N MET A 97 5.19 -14.80 14.85
CA MET A 97 6.32 -14.20 15.57
C MET A 97 5.84 -13.29 16.70
N LYS A 98 6.78 -12.92 17.57
CA LYS A 98 6.56 -11.83 18.53
C LYS A 98 6.49 -10.50 17.81
N GLU A 99 5.84 -9.55 18.45
CA GLU A 99 5.85 -8.13 18.12
C GLU A 99 7.25 -7.61 17.74
N HIS A 100 7.30 -6.87 16.64
CA HIS A 100 8.49 -6.21 16.11
C HIS A 100 8.34 -4.70 16.33
N VAL A 101 9.33 -4.10 17.00
CA VAL A 101 9.37 -2.64 17.20
C VAL A 101 9.77 -2.00 15.88
N ILE A 102 8.87 -1.22 15.27
CA ILE A 102 9.09 -0.60 13.96
C ILE A 102 9.75 0.76 14.13
N THR A 103 9.10 1.62 14.92
CA THR A 103 9.54 2.99 15.16
C THR A 103 9.22 3.36 16.60
N VAL A 104 10.20 3.91 17.31
CA VAL A 104 9.99 4.59 18.60
C VAL A 104 10.42 6.04 18.40
N SER A 105 9.53 6.96 18.75
CA SER A 105 9.79 8.39 18.70
C SER A 105 9.61 8.96 20.11
N GLY A 106 10.16 10.15 20.35
CA GLY A 106 10.17 10.80 21.66
C GLY A 106 8.77 11.01 22.25
N ALA A 107 8.69 11.75 23.35
CA ALA A 107 7.55 11.73 24.28
C ALA A 107 6.15 12.12 23.74
N LYS A 108 6.01 12.56 22.47
CA LYS A 108 4.76 13.10 21.92
C LYS A 108 4.09 12.19 20.90
N SER A 109 4.81 11.77 19.87
CA SER A 109 4.22 11.02 18.76
C SER A 109 5.24 10.23 17.96
N ALA A 110 4.85 9.05 17.50
CA ALA A 110 5.57 8.25 16.51
C ALA A 110 4.67 8.08 15.28
N THR A 111 5.22 8.24 14.08
CA THR A 111 4.44 8.10 12.85
C THR A 111 5.19 7.21 11.87
N ASP A 112 4.44 6.33 11.19
CA ASP A 112 4.97 5.47 10.15
C ASP A 112 3.93 5.25 9.04
N GLN A 113 4.41 4.81 7.87
CA GLN A 113 3.56 4.60 6.70
C GLN A 113 3.66 3.15 6.22
N PHE A 114 2.50 2.59 5.92
CA PHE A 114 2.34 1.20 5.52
C PHE A 114 1.54 1.11 4.23
N SER A 115 1.74 0.03 3.49
CA SER A 115 0.98 -0.28 2.28
C SER A 115 0.56 -1.74 2.31
N CYS A 116 -0.65 -2.01 1.85
CA CYS A 116 -1.13 -3.37 1.71
C CYS A 116 -0.37 -4.07 0.58
N ASN A 117 0.18 -5.27 0.86
CA ASN A 117 0.62 -6.17 -0.18
C ASN A 117 -0.59 -6.98 -0.68
N PRO A 118 -1.08 -6.74 -1.91
CA PRO A 118 -2.24 -7.45 -2.40
C PRO A 118 -1.94 -8.94 -2.64
N GLU A 119 -0.68 -9.36 -2.80
CA GLU A 119 -0.37 -10.77 -3.05
C GLU A 119 -0.60 -11.63 -1.80
N THR A 120 -0.20 -11.10 -0.64
CA THR A 120 -0.17 -11.81 0.65
C THR A 120 -1.25 -11.33 1.63
N THR A 121 -1.93 -10.22 1.33
CA THR A 121 -2.92 -9.56 2.20
C THR A 121 -2.36 -9.05 3.53
N TYR A 122 -1.04 -8.85 3.60
CA TYR A 122 -0.35 -8.29 4.75
C TYR A 122 0.14 -6.87 4.52
N TRP A 123 0.32 -6.13 5.61
CA TRP A 123 0.85 -4.78 5.59
C TRP A 123 2.37 -4.78 5.52
N THR A 124 2.94 -3.85 4.77
CA THR A 124 4.39 -3.70 4.61
C THR A 124 4.80 -2.27 4.84
N ARG A 125 6.01 -2.07 5.37
CA ARG A 125 6.66 -0.75 5.42
C ARG A 125 7.55 -0.60 4.17
N GLY A 126 6.92 -0.44 3.01
CA GLY A 126 7.65 -0.40 1.73
C GLY A 126 8.12 -1.79 1.25
N LYS A 127 8.97 -1.81 0.20
CA LYS A 127 9.24 -3.03 -0.62
C LYS A 127 10.13 -4.10 0.01
N PHE A 128 10.84 -3.81 1.10
CA PHE A 128 11.87 -4.70 1.67
C PHE A 128 11.69 -5.00 3.17
N ASP A 129 10.59 -4.55 3.77
CA ASP A 129 10.31 -4.79 5.18
C ASP A 129 9.49 -6.05 5.42
N SER A 130 9.35 -6.42 6.69
CA SER A 130 8.52 -7.53 7.12
C SER A 130 7.05 -7.34 6.74
N GLU A 131 6.34 -8.46 6.63
CA GLU A 131 4.88 -8.49 6.45
C GLU A 131 4.16 -8.55 7.80
N TYR A 132 3.27 -7.61 8.04
CA TYR A 132 2.57 -7.43 9.30
C TYR A 132 1.08 -7.72 9.14
N GLU A 133 0.54 -8.48 10.08
CA GLU A 133 -0.91 -8.74 10.16
C GLU A 133 -1.65 -7.52 10.71
N PHE A 134 -1.09 -6.90 11.76
CA PHE A 134 -1.63 -5.69 12.38
C PHE A 134 -0.53 -4.93 13.12
N PHE A 135 -0.87 -3.75 13.59
CA PHE A 135 -0.03 -2.83 14.32
C PHE A 135 -0.70 -2.42 15.62
N ALA A 136 0.12 -1.95 16.56
CA ALA A 136 -0.35 -1.33 17.79
C ALA A 136 0.52 -0.12 18.16
N CYS A 137 -0.07 0.78 18.93
CA CYS A 137 0.62 1.92 19.53
C CYS A 137 0.93 1.59 20.99
N MET A 138 2.21 1.66 21.36
CA MET A 138 2.67 1.27 22.70
C MET A 138 3.54 2.35 23.33
N TYR A 139 3.47 2.43 24.66
CA TYR A 139 4.40 3.21 25.47
C TYR A 139 5.69 2.45 25.73
N TYR A 140 6.79 3.22 25.73
CA TYR A 140 8.14 2.77 26.05
C TYR A 140 8.71 3.65 27.16
N ASN A 141 9.59 3.10 27.99
CA ASN A 141 10.44 3.93 28.83
C ASN A 141 11.52 4.66 27.99
N GLN A 142 12.19 5.65 28.58
CA GLN A 142 13.22 6.44 27.89
C GLN A 142 14.45 5.63 27.46
N THR A 143 14.64 4.42 28.01
CA THR A 143 15.70 3.49 27.61
C THR A 143 15.25 2.55 26.47
N GLY A 144 14.01 2.68 25.97
CA GLY A 144 13.46 1.90 24.87
C GLY A 144 13.15 0.43 25.19
N GLY A 145 13.46 -0.03 26.40
CA GLY A 145 13.49 -1.44 26.76
C GLY A 145 12.21 -2.00 27.38
N ILE A 146 11.33 -1.15 27.94
CA ILE A 146 10.13 -1.63 28.64
C ILE A 146 8.88 -1.07 27.98
N LYS A 147 8.04 -1.99 27.50
CA LYS A 147 6.67 -1.74 27.05
C LYS A 147 5.76 -1.64 28.26
N ILE A 148 5.03 -0.54 28.38
CA ILE A 148 4.11 -0.33 29.49
C ILE A 148 2.69 -0.57 28.99
N ASN A 149 2.03 -1.59 29.56
CA ASN A 149 0.58 -1.69 29.54
C ASN A 149 0.07 -0.76 30.64
N ILE A 150 -0.62 0.30 30.26
CA ILE A 150 -1.32 1.16 31.21
C ILE A 150 -2.75 0.61 31.23
N GLU A 151 -3.09 -0.12 32.29
CA GLU A 151 -4.45 -0.58 32.58
C GLU A 151 -5.35 0.59 33.02
#